data_AF-A0AAE1NTW2-F1
#
_entry.id   AF-A0AAE1NTW2-F1
#
_cell.length_a   1.000
_cell.length_b   1.000
_cell.length_c   1.000
_cell.angle_alpha   90.00
_cell.angle_beta   90.00
_cell.angle_gamma   90.00
#
_symmetry.space_group_name_H-M   'P 1'
#
loop_
_entity.id
_entity.type
_entity.pdbx_description
1 polymer ?
#
loop_
_entity_poly.entity_id
_entity_poly.type
_entity_poly.pdbx_seq_one_letter_code
_entity_poly.pdbx_strand_id
1 'polypeptide(L)'
;MPAAFNPIVTRCEDFHCSHLLFLEPRVVLEDPTTLTLLLAARRSVRVKARPVVGPLLKEKKNGKVNFVYEHGEVSQWDDIITSRTLRGSMRVAEVRMVRLVKKYSLELLMTDEGKVEQHVNTHIRPGYILSTKGFKEGKKHPDLWGLNNNKAMWARRYIHPHLYKIIAGEATAEELGPDLYYVPFFTERFCRELIEELEHFGKWQDKDKDDREESHLYTSTNINLSQIGFAQEYEMVVLSLKKELLATLYGGYRGVPQSTLLFVLKYSPNTHYNTFKYHLDGATYTFNIALNHNFTVRS
;
A
#
# COMPACT_ATOMS: atom_id res chain seq x y z
N MET A 1 -3.90 -17.70 -30.39
CA MET A 1 -3.78 -16.39 -29.71
C MET A 1 -4.61 -16.40 -28.43
N PRO A 2 -4.09 -16.03 -27.25
CA PRO A 2 -4.95 -15.84 -26.08
C PRO A 2 -5.88 -14.65 -26.35
N ALA A 3 -7.18 -14.84 -26.14
CA ALA A 3 -8.24 -13.90 -26.55
C ALA A 3 -8.11 -12.47 -25.98
N ALA A 4 -7.37 -12.30 -24.87
CA ALA A 4 -7.16 -10.99 -24.23
C ALA A 4 -6.18 -10.06 -24.97
N PHE A 5 -5.36 -10.56 -25.90
CA PHE A 5 -4.23 -9.79 -26.47
C PHE A 5 -4.48 -9.18 -27.85
N ASN A 6 -5.42 -9.72 -28.62
CA ASN A 6 -5.83 -9.18 -29.93
C ASN A 6 -6.29 -7.70 -29.84
N PRO A 7 -7.13 -7.30 -28.86
CA PRO A 7 -7.61 -5.92 -28.78
C PRO A 7 -6.51 -4.89 -28.54
N ILE A 8 -5.42 -5.25 -27.85
CA ILE A 8 -4.34 -4.32 -27.49
C ILE A 8 -3.50 -3.96 -28.72
N VAL A 9 -3.23 -4.94 -29.58
CA VAL A 9 -2.45 -4.74 -30.81
C VAL A 9 -3.25 -3.90 -31.80
N THR A 10 -4.51 -4.28 -32.05
CA THR A 10 -5.42 -3.53 -32.93
C THR A 10 -5.53 -2.07 -32.49
N ARG A 11 -5.65 -1.81 -31.19
CA ARG A 11 -5.72 -0.44 -30.68
C ARG A 11 -4.43 0.35 -30.92
N CYS A 12 -3.25 -0.23 -30.77
CA CYS A 12 -2.00 0.49 -31.09
C CYS A 12 -1.89 0.79 -32.60
N GLU A 13 -2.47 -0.06 -33.46
CA GLU A 13 -2.54 0.20 -34.91
C GLU A 13 -3.38 1.44 -35.22
N ASP A 14 -4.55 1.56 -34.59
CA ASP A 14 -5.48 2.68 -34.79
C ASP A 14 -4.90 4.04 -34.34
N PHE A 15 -3.99 4.05 -33.35
CA PHE A 15 -3.45 5.27 -32.74
C PHE A 15 -2.04 5.67 -33.20
N HIS A 16 -1.55 5.16 -34.34
CA HIS A 16 -0.19 5.43 -34.85
C HIS A 16 0.92 5.20 -33.79
N CYS A 17 0.72 4.22 -32.90
CA CYS A 17 1.60 4.05 -31.76
C CYS A 17 2.97 3.47 -32.18
N SER A 18 4.06 4.04 -31.65
CA SER A 18 5.42 3.59 -31.98
C SER A 18 5.98 2.55 -31.00
N HIS A 19 5.41 2.49 -29.80
CA HIS A 19 5.80 1.60 -28.71
C HIS A 19 4.61 1.29 -27.80
N LEU A 20 4.65 0.14 -27.15
CA LEU A 20 3.73 -0.21 -26.08
C LEU A 20 4.50 -0.39 -24.77
N LEU A 21 4.00 0.23 -23.71
CA LEU A 21 4.45 -0.04 -22.35
C LEU A 21 3.51 -1.08 -21.74
N PHE A 22 4.02 -2.28 -21.48
CA PHE A 22 3.34 -3.26 -20.65
C PHE A 22 3.71 -3.01 -19.20
N LEU A 23 2.70 -2.88 -18.34
CA LEU A 23 2.83 -2.61 -16.92
C LEU A 23 1.90 -3.55 -16.14
N GLU A 24 2.46 -4.47 -15.36
CA GLU A 24 1.69 -5.31 -14.45
C GLU A 24 1.10 -4.46 -13.30
N PRO A 25 -0.16 -4.72 -12.88
CA PRO A 25 -0.83 -3.93 -11.82
C PRO A 25 -0.11 -3.91 -10.47
N ARG A 26 0.77 -4.87 -10.22
CA ARG A 26 1.54 -4.96 -8.96
C ARG A 26 2.76 -4.06 -8.93
N VAL A 27 3.11 -3.42 -10.04
CA VAL A 27 4.28 -2.55 -10.11
C VAL A 27 3.89 -1.12 -9.77
N VAL A 28 4.61 -0.54 -8.83
CA VAL A 28 4.52 0.87 -8.48
C VAL A 28 5.69 1.59 -9.12
N LEU A 29 5.40 2.48 -10.08
CA LEU A 29 6.38 3.40 -10.65
C LEU A 29 6.41 4.67 -9.79
N GLU A 30 7.47 4.84 -9.02
CA GLU A 30 7.74 6.05 -8.24
C GLU A 30 8.46 7.13 -9.04
N ASP A 31 9.28 6.74 -10.01
CA ASP A 31 9.98 7.67 -10.88
C ASP A 31 9.09 8.06 -12.08
N PRO A 32 8.55 9.30 -12.14
CA PRO A 32 7.70 9.73 -13.24
C PRO A 32 8.44 9.80 -14.58
N THR A 33 9.78 9.78 -14.58
CA THR A 33 10.61 9.81 -15.78
C THR A 33 10.86 8.42 -16.39
N THR A 34 10.34 7.35 -15.76
CA THR A 34 10.59 5.95 -16.16
C THR A 34 10.39 5.71 -17.66
N LEU A 35 9.29 6.18 -18.25
CA LEU A 35 9.01 5.97 -19.68
C LEU A 35 10.06 6.67 -20.57
N THR A 36 10.44 7.91 -20.22
CA THR A 36 11.47 8.67 -20.92
C THR A 36 12.82 7.96 -20.85
N LEU A 37 13.18 7.44 -19.68
CA LEU A 37 14.41 6.67 -19.49
C LEU A 37 14.41 5.38 -20.32
N LEU A 38 13.27 4.66 -20.37
CA LEU A 38 13.13 3.45 -21.18
C LEU A 38 13.23 3.76 -22.68
N LEU A 39 12.65 4.87 -23.15
CA LEU A 39 12.77 5.33 -24.54
C LEU A 39 14.22 5.66 -24.89
N ALA A 40 14.94 6.33 -23.99
CA ALA A 40 16.35 6.69 -24.18
C ALA A 40 17.27 5.46 -24.18
N ALA A 41 17.03 4.49 -23.28
CA ALA A 41 17.81 3.26 -23.14
C ALA A 41 17.85 2.36 -24.38
N ARG A 42 16.94 2.60 -25.34
CA ARG A 42 16.89 1.89 -26.62
C ARG A 42 17.92 2.36 -27.64
N ARG A 43 18.39 3.61 -27.51
CA ARG A 43 19.36 4.21 -28.43
C ARG A 43 20.77 3.81 -28.00
N SER A 44 21.27 2.70 -28.55
CA SER A 44 22.70 2.41 -28.52
C SER A 44 23.35 3.00 -29.78
N VAL A 45 24.43 3.76 -29.62
CA VAL A 45 25.17 4.38 -30.74
C VAL A 45 25.80 3.31 -31.66
N ARG A 46 25.97 2.06 -31.18
CA ARG A 46 26.69 0.98 -31.88
C ARG A 46 25.84 -0.25 -32.25
N VAL A 47 24.57 -0.34 -31.83
CA VAL A 47 23.73 -1.55 -32.01
C VAL A 47 22.36 -1.14 -32.55
N LYS A 48 21.76 -1.99 -33.42
CA LYS A 48 20.34 -1.86 -33.82
C LYS A 48 19.48 -1.58 -32.58
N ALA A 49 18.53 -0.64 -32.70
CA ALA A 49 17.71 -0.19 -31.58
C ALA A 49 17.07 -1.39 -30.86
N ARG A 50 17.18 -1.42 -29.52
CA ARG A 50 16.71 -2.55 -28.72
C ARG A 50 15.18 -2.71 -28.87
N PRO A 51 14.68 -3.90 -29.25
CA PRO A 51 13.25 -4.09 -29.53
C PRO A 51 12.43 -4.15 -28.24
N VAL A 52 12.98 -4.72 -27.17
CA VAL A 52 12.36 -4.77 -25.84
C VAL A 52 13.33 -4.29 -24.78
N VAL A 53 12.90 -3.34 -23.94
CA VAL A 53 13.68 -2.83 -22.80
C VAL A 53 12.81 -2.76 -21.55
N GLY A 54 13.33 -3.28 -20.45
CA GLY A 54 12.76 -3.14 -19.12
C GLY A 54 13.69 -2.44 -18.13
N PRO A 55 13.14 -1.93 -17.02
CA PRO A 55 13.94 -1.47 -15.89
C PRO A 55 14.41 -2.63 -15.01
N LEU A 56 15.45 -2.35 -14.21
CA LEU A 56 15.82 -3.23 -13.11
C LEU A 56 14.85 -3.03 -11.95
N LEU A 57 14.12 -4.09 -11.64
CA LEU A 57 13.08 -4.06 -10.62
C LEU A 57 13.05 -5.43 -9.90
N LYS A 58 13.13 -5.41 -8.57
CA LYS A 58 13.16 -6.60 -7.68
C LYS A 58 12.22 -6.41 -6.50
N GLU A 59 11.44 -7.44 -6.19
CA GLU A 59 10.63 -7.54 -4.99
C GLU A 59 11.56 -7.84 -3.80
N LYS A 60 11.53 -6.99 -2.77
CA LYS A 60 12.47 -7.07 -1.64
C LYS A 60 12.35 -8.37 -0.84
N LYS A 61 11.16 -8.99 -0.74
CA LYS A 61 10.90 -10.11 0.18
C LYS A 61 11.20 -11.49 -0.39
N ASN A 62 10.80 -11.75 -1.62
CA ASN A 62 10.94 -13.07 -2.26
C ASN A 62 11.97 -13.07 -3.39
N GLY A 63 12.64 -11.93 -3.63
CA GLY A 63 13.65 -11.79 -4.67
C GLY A 63 13.11 -11.81 -6.10
N LYS A 64 11.79 -11.80 -6.32
CA LYS A 64 11.20 -11.85 -7.66
C LYS A 64 11.64 -10.63 -8.47
N VAL A 65 12.17 -10.86 -9.67
CA VAL A 65 12.70 -9.81 -10.56
C VAL A 65 11.81 -9.64 -11.79
N ASN A 66 11.93 -8.47 -12.44
CA ASN A 66 11.23 -8.12 -13.68
C ASN A 66 11.75 -8.87 -14.94
N PHE A 67 12.61 -9.87 -14.77
CA PHE A 67 13.22 -10.56 -15.91
C PHE A 67 13.56 -12.02 -15.59
N VAL A 68 13.80 -12.80 -16.63
CA VAL A 68 14.31 -14.18 -16.55
C VAL A 68 15.78 -14.16 -16.95
N TYR A 69 16.63 -14.77 -16.12
CA TYR A 69 18.06 -14.91 -16.38
C TYR A 69 18.31 -15.74 -17.64
N GLU A 70 19.37 -15.41 -18.37
CA GLU A 70 19.90 -16.31 -19.39
C GLU A 70 20.59 -17.49 -18.68
N HIS A 71 20.60 -18.68 -19.28
CA HIS A 71 20.99 -19.94 -18.61
C HIS A 71 22.32 -19.85 -17.84
N GLY A 72 22.34 -20.28 -16.57
CA GLY A 72 23.57 -20.48 -15.79
C GLY A 72 24.10 -19.27 -14.98
N GLU A 73 23.44 -18.12 -15.02
CA GLU A 73 24.00 -16.85 -14.48
C GLU A 73 23.35 -16.32 -13.18
N VAL A 74 22.51 -17.10 -12.47
CA VAL A 74 21.70 -16.58 -11.35
C VAL A 74 22.53 -15.86 -10.27
N SER A 75 23.66 -16.45 -9.85
CA SER A 75 24.55 -15.87 -8.83
C SER A 75 25.17 -14.56 -9.29
N GLN A 76 25.64 -14.49 -10.54
CA GLN A 76 26.21 -13.29 -11.14
C GLN A 76 25.18 -12.14 -11.18
N TRP A 77 23.93 -12.46 -11.50
CA TRP A 77 22.88 -11.45 -11.50
C TRP A 77 22.48 -11.00 -10.09
N ASP A 78 22.42 -11.90 -9.11
CA ASP A 78 22.15 -11.50 -7.73
C ASP A 78 23.25 -10.57 -7.20
N ASP A 79 24.51 -10.82 -7.55
CA ASP A 79 25.62 -9.90 -7.26
C ASP A 79 25.43 -8.56 -7.97
N ILE A 80 25.03 -8.54 -9.24
CA ILE A 80 24.79 -7.29 -9.99
C ILE A 80 23.64 -6.47 -9.38
N ILE A 81 22.56 -7.14 -9.01
CA ILE A 81 21.38 -6.51 -8.41
C ILE A 81 21.74 -5.94 -7.03
N THR A 82 22.54 -6.67 -6.25
CA THR A 82 22.87 -6.34 -4.86
C THR A 82 24.00 -5.33 -4.77
N SER A 83 25.10 -5.54 -5.50
CA SER A 83 26.31 -4.70 -5.49
C SER A 83 26.10 -3.35 -6.16
N ARG A 84 25.13 -3.22 -7.06
CA ARG A 84 24.84 -1.99 -7.83
C ARG A 84 26.04 -1.50 -8.66
N THR A 85 27.06 -2.33 -8.88
CA THR A 85 28.31 -1.95 -9.54
C THR A 85 28.20 -1.99 -11.05
N LEU A 86 27.40 -2.92 -11.61
CA LEU A 86 27.27 -3.07 -13.05
C LEU A 86 26.22 -2.10 -13.62
N ARG A 87 26.71 -1.19 -14.45
CA ARG A 87 25.97 -0.07 -15.03
C ARG A 87 25.85 -0.28 -16.52
N GLY A 88 24.64 -0.55 -17.01
CA GLY A 88 24.41 -0.67 -18.44
C GLY A 88 23.09 -1.32 -18.78
N SER A 89 23.00 -1.75 -20.04
CA SER A 89 21.90 -2.57 -20.50
C SER A 89 22.43 -3.95 -20.80
N MET A 90 21.76 -4.93 -20.22
CA MET A 90 22.15 -6.33 -20.24
C MET A 90 21.07 -7.14 -20.95
N ARG A 91 21.49 -8.13 -21.72
CA ARG A 91 20.57 -9.07 -22.37
C ARG A 91 19.97 -10.00 -21.32
N VAL A 92 18.70 -10.36 -21.49
CA VAL A 92 17.98 -11.30 -20.63
C VAL A 92 17.11 -12.21 -21.50
N ALA A 93 16.73 -13.37 -20.96
CA ALA A 93 15.85 -14.30 -21.68
C ALA A 93 14.45 -13.70 -21.90
N GLU A 94 13.91 -13.01 -20.89
CA GLU A 94 12.61 -12.36 -20.95
C GLU A 94 12.54 -11.17 -19.99
N VAL A 95 11.85 -10.08 -20.38
CA VAL A 95 11.37 -9.02 -19.48
C VAL A 95 9.87 -9.20 -19.27
N ARG A 96 9.41 -9.11 -18.02
CA ARG A 96 8.06 -9.56 -17.63
C ARG A 96 7.11 -8.41 -17.27
N MET A 97 7.28 -7.84 -16.08
CA MET A 97 6.31 -6.98 -15.40
C MET A 97 6.26 -5.54 -15.93
N VAL A 98 7.40 -4.99 -16.33
CA VAL A 98 7.52 -3.66 -16.95
C VAL A 98 8.40 -3.80 -18.17
N ARG A 99 7.82 -3.64 -19.35
CA ARG A 99 8.57 -3.69 -20.62
C ARG A 99 8.03 -2.70 -21.61
N LEU A 100 8.94 -1.95 -22.22
CA LEU A 100 8.67 -1.12 -23.38
C LEU A 100 9.02 -1.92 -24.64
N VAL A 101 8.02 -2.14 -25.49
CA VAL A 101 8.11 -2.96 -26.69
C VAL A 101 7.94 -2.11 -27.93
N LYS A 102 8.79 -2.32 -28.93
CA LYS A 102 8.62 -1.73 -30.25
C LYS A 102 7.46 -2.35 -31.00
N LYS A 103 6.67 -1.52 -31.69
CA LYS A 103 5.51 -1.99 -32.48
C LYS A 103 5.85 -3.15 -33.43
N TYR A 104 6.92 -3.02 -34.23
CA TYR A 104 7.31 -4.05 -35.20
C TYR A 104 7.76 -5.38 -34.56
N SER A 105 8.03 -5.41 -33.25
CA SER A 105 8.44 -6.62 -32.53
C SER A 105 7.29 -7.29 -31.79
N LEU A 106 6.09 -6.69 -31.78
CA LEU A 106 4.92 -7.25 -31.09
C LEU A 106 4.51 -8.59 -31.67
N GLU A 107 4.36 -8.68 -32.99
CA GLU A 107 3.89 -9.88 -33.66
C GLU A 107 4.81 -11.07 -33.34
N LEU A 108 6.13 -10.88 -33.47
CA LEU A 108 7.12 -11.90 -33.13
C LEU A 108 7.11 -12.31 -31.64
N LEU A 109 6.87 -11.37 -30.72
CA LEU A 109 6.71 -11.71 -29.30
C LEU A 109 5.41 -12.47 -29.01
N MET A 110 4.44 -12.42 -29.92
CA MET A 110 3.10 -12.98 -29.73
C MET A 110 2.90 -14.33 -30.42
N THR A 111 3.70 -14.65 -31.43
CA THR A 111 3.58 -15.90 -32.17
C THR A 111 4.46 -17.03 -31.64
N ASP A 112 5.34 -16.77 -30.66
CA ASP A 112 6.42 -17.71 -30.24
C ASP A 112 7.35 -18.16 -31.40
N GLU A 113 7.15 -17.62 -32.61
CA GLU A 113 7.84 -17.99 -33.85
C GLU A 113 9.18 -17.25 -34.04
N GLY A 114 9.66 -16.53 -33.02
CA GLY A 114 10.96 -15.88 -33.08
C GLY A 114 11.47 -15.38 -31.73
N LYS A 115 12.77 -15.56 -31.47
CA LYS A 115 13.44 -14.96 -30.31
C LYS A 115 13.66 -13.47 -30.54
N VAL A 116 12.81 -12.63 -29.95
CA VAL A 116 13.05 -11.17 -29.88
C VAL A 116 14.01 -10.88 -28.74
N GLU A 117 15.10 -10.17 -29.05
CA GLU A 117 16.12 -9.82 -28.06
C GLU A 117 15.58 -8.86 -27.00
N GLN A 118 15.69 -9.25 -25.73
CA GLN A 118 15.19 -8.45 -24.61
C GLN A 118 16.32 -7.99 -23.71
N HIS A 119 16.16 -6.79 -23.15
CA HIS A 119 17.18 -6.19 -22.31
C HIS A 119 16.61 -5.58 -21.04
N VAL A 120 17.39 -5.61 -19.97
CA VAL A 120 17.17 -4.82 -18.76
C VAL A 120 18.22 -3.72 -18.69
N ASN A 121 17.79 -2.49 -18.42
CA ASN A 121 18.69 -1.38 -18.12
C ASN A 121 18.83 -1.22 -16.60
N THR A 122 20.03 -1.48 -16.08
CA THR A 122 20.34 -1.46 -14.64
C THR A 122 20.35 -0.06 -14.02
N HIS A 123 20.38 0.99 -14.86
CA HIS A 123 20.26 2.39 -14.41
C HIS A 123 18.83 2.80 -14.07
N ILE A 124 17.83 2.13 -14.67
CA ILE A 124 16.43 2.51 -14.50
C ILE A 124 15.88 1.72 -13.32
N ARG A 125 15.59 2.44 -12.22
CA ARG A 125 15.06 1.88 -10.97
C ARG A 125 13.74 2.56 -10.65
N PRO A 126 12.64 2.08 -11.25
CA PRO A 126 11.43 2.86 -11.37
C PRO A 126 10.57 2.84 -10.11
N GLY A 127 10.82 1.93 -9.16
CA GLY A 127 10.04 1.80 -7.94
C GLY A 127 10.05 0.37 -7.40
N TYR A 128 8.86 -0.17 -7.10
CA TYR A 128 8.70 -1.43 -6.35
C TYR A 128 7.71 -2.40 -6.97
N ILE A 129 7.88 -3.68 -6.64
CA ILE A 129 6.89 -4.74 -6.89
C ILE A 129 6.15 -4.96 -5.58
N LEU A 130 4.82 -4.79 -5.61
CA LEU A 130 3.95 -5.13 -4.51
C LEU A 130 3.84 -6.65 -4.38
N SER A 131 3.93 -7.12 -3.15
CA SER A 131 3.67 -8.51 -2.82
C SER A 131 2.16 -8.77 -2.83
N THR A 132 1.70 -9.80 -3.53
CA THR A 132 0.30 -10.28 -3.45
C THR A 132 0.06 -11.24 -2.30
N LYS A 133 1.11 -11.58 -1.54
CA LYS A 133 0.96 -12.46 -0.38
C LYS A 133 -0.01 -11.80 0.61
N GLY A 134 -0.90 -12.60 1.19
CA GLY A 134 -1.85 -12.13 2.20
C GLY A 134 -2.97 -11.24 1.66
N PHE A 135 -3.20 -11.23 0.34
CA PHE A 135 -4.43 -10.65 -0.22
C PHE A 135 -5.66 -11.31 0.43
N LYS A 136 -6.60 -10.50 0.91
CA LYS A 136 -7.81 -10.96 1.58
C LYS A 136 -8.98 -10.91 0.61
N GLU A 137 -9.42 -12.07 0.15
CA GLU A 137 -10.64 -12.19 -0.65
C GLU A 137 -11.88 -11.84 0.20
N GLY A 138 -12.93 -11.36 -0.46
CA GLY A 138 -14.19 -10.98 0.20
C GLY A 138 -14.13 -9.69 1.02
N LYS A 139 -13.01 -8.96 0.99
CA LYS A 139 -12.89 -7.59 1.52
C LYS A 139 -13.21 -6.57 0.44
N LYS A 140 -13.90 -5.49 0.81
CA LYS A 140 -14.20 -4.36 -0.08
C LYS A 140 -12.95 -3.53 -0.39
N HIS A 141 -12.06 -3.40 0.59
CA HIS A 141 -10.76 -2.73 0.55
C HIS A 141 -9.67 -3.66 1.09
N PRO A 142 -9.26 -4.70 0.33
CA PRO A 142 -8.25 -5.67 0.76
C PRO A 142 -6.89 -5.06 1.15
N ASP A 143 -6.56 -3.89 0.59
CA ASP A 143 -5.32 -3.16 0.85
C ASP A 143 -5.17 -2.75 2.33
N LEU A 144 -6.26 -2.60 3.09
CA LEU A 144 -6.20 -2.37 4.54
C LEU A 144 -5.44 -3.49 5.26
N TRP A 145 -5.57 -4.74 4.79
CA TRP A 145 -4.86 -5.91 5.32
C TRP A 145 -3.48 -6.15 4.68
N GLY A 146 -3.03 -5.25 3.80
CA GLY A 146 -1.77 -5.38 3.06
C GLY A 146 -0.51 -5.01 3.85
N LEU A 147 -0.65 -4.51 5.08
CA LEU A 147 0.43 -3.95 5.90
C LEU A 147 1.63 -4.87 6.05
N ASN A 148 1.40 -6.16 6.33
CA ASN A 148 2.47 -7.11 6.54
C ASN A 148 3.37 -7.29 5.33
N ASN A 149 2.78 -7.32 4.14
CA ASN A 149 3.51 -7.65 2.92
C ASN A 149 4.02 -6.41 2.19
N ASN A 150 3.37 -5.26 2.40
CA ASN A 150 3.67 -4.00 1.69
C ASN A 150 3.80 -2.79 2.63
N LYS A 151 4.43 -2.95 3.82
CA LYS A 151 4.49 -1.93 4.91
C LYS A 151 4.74 -0.50 4.45
N ALA A 152 5.77 -0.24 3.65
CA ALA A 152 6.11 1.11 3.21
C ALA A 152 5.00 1.75 2.34
N MET A 153 4.44 0.97 1.42
CA MET A 153 3.36 1.43 0.54
C MET A 153 2.04 1.59 1.30
N TRP A 154 1.78 0.68 2.24
CA TRP A 154 0.64 0.78 3.16
C TRP A 154 0.72 2.05 4.00
N ALA A 155 1.87 2.31 4.63
CA ALA A 155 2.09 3.50 5.43
C ALA A 155 1.93 4.79 4.61
N ARG A 156 2.53 4.86 3.42
CA ARG A 156 2.36 5.99 2.49
C ARG A 156 0.90 6.23 2.09
N ARG A 157 0.10 5.17 1.99
CA ARG A 157 -1.31 5.24 1.61
C ARG A 157 -2.22 5.63 2.78
N TYR A 158 -1.91 5.19 4.00
CA TYR A 158 -2.86 5.20 5.12
C TYR A 158 -2.44 6.02 6.33
N ILE A 159 -1.14 6.25 6.56
CA ILE A 159 -0.64 7.07 7.68
C ILE A 159 -0.50 8.52 7.24
N HIS A 160 -0.97 9.43 8.09
CA HIS A 160 -0.87 10.86 7.83
C HIS A 160 0.61 11.30 7.89
N PRO A 161 1.15 12.00 6.88
CA PRO A 161 2.57 12.34 6.84
C PRO A 161 3.01 13.24 7.99
N HIS A 162 2.10 14.05 8.54
CA HIS A 162 2.39 14.89 9.71
C HIS A 162 2.69 14.08 10.99
N LEU A 163 2.17 12.85 11.12
CA LEU A 163 2.48 11.98 12.25
C LEU A 163 3.98 11.72 12.34
N TYR A 164 4.64 11.45 11.21
CA TYR A 164 6.07 11.20 11.15
C TYR A 164 6.90 12.43 11.54
N LYS A 165 6.44 13.63 11.15
CA LYS A 165 7.11 14.88 11.56
C LYS A 165 7.03 15.09 13.07
N ILE A 166 5.87 14.79 13.68
CA ILE A 166 5.70 14.87 15.13
C ILE A 166 6.64 13.88 15.84
N ILE A 167 6.59 12.60 15.43
CA ILE A 167 7.45 11.54 16.00
C ILE A 167 8.95 11.87 15.85
N ALA A 168 9.35 12.47 14.73
CA ALA A 168 10.73 12.87 14.50
C ALA A 168 11.17 14.13 15.28
N GLY A 169 10.25 14.80 15.99
CA GLY A 169 10.52 16.06 16.66
C GLY A 169 10.64 17.26 15.70
N GLU A 170 10.24 17.10 14.43
CA GLU A 170 10.24 18.14 13.41
C GLU A 170 8.97 19.01 13.45
N ALA A 171 7.93 18.55 14.14
CA ALA A 171 6.69 19.27 14.37
C ALA A 171 6.17 18.98 15.79
N THR A 172 5.37 19.89 16.33
CA THR A 172 4.70 19.72 17.63
C THR A 172 3.27 19.25 17.43
N ALA A 173 2.78 18.37 18.30
CA ALA A 173 1.35 18.09 18.39
C ALA A 173 0.64 19.29 19.02
N GLU A 174 -0.62 19.48 18.65
CA GLU A 174 -1.46 20.50 19.28
C GLU A 174 -1.96 19.95 20.62
N GLU A 175 -1.75 20.70 21.71
CA GLU A 175 -2.26 20.37 23.03
C GLU A 175 -3.56 21.17 23.27
N LEU A 176 -4.69 20.48 23.33
CA LEU A 176 -6.02 21.07 23.51
C LEU A 176 -6.35 21.34 24.99
N GLY A 177 -5.55 20.79 25.89
CA GLY A 177 -5.67 20.90 27.35
C GLY A 177 -4.58 20.03 28.00
N PRO A 178 -4.42 20.10 29.34
CA PRO A 178 -3.36 19.36 30.02
C PRO A 178 -3.37 17.87 29.66
N ASP A 179 -2.29 17.40 29.05
CA ASP A 179 -2.12 16.00 28.61
C ASP A 179 -3.16 15.52 27.57
N LEU A 180 -3.79 16.45 26.85
CA LEU A 180 -4.76 16.16 25.78
C LEU A 180 -4.24 16.65 24.43
N TYR A 181 -3.82 15.72 23.58
CA TYR A 181 -3.18 16.04 22.30
C TYR A 181 -4.05 15.73 21.09
N TYR A 182 -4.11 16.66 20.14
CA TYR A 182 -4.63 16.45 18.80
C TYR A 182 -3.50 16.11 17.83
N VAL A 183 -3.60 14.93 17.21
CA VAL A 183 -2.56 14.40 16.32
C VAL A 183 -3.20 13.85 15.04
N PRO A 184 -2.84 14.39 13.86
CA PRO A 184 -3.19 13.78 12.58
C PRO A 184 -2.53 12.40 12.46
N PHE A 185 -3.31 11.32 12.53
CA PHE A 185 -2.79 9.96 12.59
C PHE A 185 -2.95 9.20 11.28
N PHE A 186 -4.19 9.09 10.79
CA PHE A 186 -4.51 8.40 9.54
C PHE A 186 -4.89 9.39 8.44
N THR A 187 -4.74 8.97 7.20
CA THR A 187 -5.24 9.71 6.03
C THR A 187 -6.76 9.62 5.93
N GLU A 188 -7.40 10.58 5.27
CA GLU A 188 -8.84 10.50 4.94
C GLU A 188 -9.20 9.22 4.19
N ARG A 189 -8.28 8.74 3.34
CA ARG A 189 -8.46 7.50 2.59
C ARG A 189 -8.59 6.30 3.53
N PHE A 190 -7.73 6.19 4.53
CA PHE A 190 -7.83 5.12 5.54
C PHE A 190 -9.19 5.18 6.24
N CYS A 191 -9.57 6.37 6.73
CA CYS A 191 -10.81 6.53 7.47
C CYS A 191 -12.03 6.17 6.63
N ARG A 192 -12.09 6.63 5.37
CA ARG A 192 -13.16 6.27 4.43
C ARG A 192 -13.20 4.77 4.15
N GLU A 193 -12.07 4.16 3.77
CA GLU A 193 -12.04 2.72 3.43
C GLU A 193 -12.38 1.85 4.65
N LEU A 194 -11.97 2.24 5.86
CA LEU A 194 -12.36 1.53 7.08
C LEU A 194 -13.87 1.64 7.36
N ILE A 195 -14.48 2.83 7.21
CA ILE A 195 -15.95 2.98 7.31
C ILE A 195 -16.64 2.09 6.29
N GLU A 196 -16.20 2.12 5.03
CA GLU A 196 -16.79 1.32 3.97
C GLU A 196 -16.70 -0.19 4.22
N GLU A 197 -15.62 -0.68 4.84
CA GLU A 197 -15.50 -2.07 5.31
C GLU A 197 -16.45 -2.41 6.46
N LEU A 198 -16.57 -1.52 7.44
CA LEU A 198 -17.44 -1.72 8.60
C LEU A 198 -18.92 -1.79 8.17
N GLU A 199 -19.33 -0.91 7.26
CA GLU A 199 -20.67 -0.95 6.67
C GLU A 199 -20.87 -2.17 5.76
N HIS A 200 -19.83 -2.61 5.04
CA HIS A 200 -19.88 -3.84 4.26
C HIS A 200 -20.07 -5.08 5.15
N PHE A 201 -19.42 -5.11 6.33
CA PHE A 201 -19.64 -6.15 7.33
C PHE A 201 -21.06 -6.11 7.91
N GLY A 202 -21.59 -4.91 8.17
CA GLY A 202 -23.01 -4.64 8.44
C GLY A 202 -23.55 -5.16 9.79
N LYS A 203 -22.80 -6.01 10.51
CA LYS A 203 -23.19 -6.57 11.82
C LYS A 203 -22.82 -5.65 12.97
N TRP A 204 -23.35 -4.43 12.93
CA TRP A 204 -23.27 -3.50 14.04
C TRP A 204 -23.97 -4.10 15.26
N GLN A 205 -23.26 -4.23 16.37
CA GLN A 205 -23.87 -4.72 17.61
C GLN A 205 -24.76 -3.61 18.17
N ASP A 206 -26.06 -3.89 18.22
CA ASP A 206 -27.05 -3.07 18.87
C ASP A 206 -27.31 -3.65 20.25
N LYS A 207 -26.89 -2.95 21.32
CA LYS A 207 -27.02 -3.47 22.68
C LYS A 207 -28.47 -3.52 23.16
N ASP A 208 -29.41 -2.92 22.45
CA ASP A 208 -30.84 -2.93 22.80
C ASP A 208 -31.50 -4.33 22.81
N LYS A 209 -30.85 -5.37 22.27
CA LYS A 209 -31.46 -6.71 22.12
C LYS A 209 -30.89 -7.81 23.00
N ASP A 210 -29.77 -7.58 23.69
CA ASP A 210 -29.04 -8.62 24.43
C ASP A 210 -28.89 -8.28 25.93
N ASP A 211 -29.88 -7.55 26.48
CA ASP A 211 -29.91 -7.20 27.90
C ASP A 211 -30.29 -8.41 28.75
N ARG A 212 -29.27 -9.23 29.05
CA ARG A 212 -29.11 -9.79 30.40
C ARG A 212 -28.16 -8.87 31.16
N GLU A 213 -28.79 -8.05 32.02
CA GLU A 213 -28.28 -7.38 33.23
C GLU A 213 -26.79 -6.94 33.31
N GLU A 214 -26.59 -5.65 33.67
CA GLU A 214 -25.40 -5.06 34.31
C GLU A 214 -24.38 -4.22 33.51
N SER A 215 -24.72 -3.59 32.37
CA SER A 215 -23.78 -2.62 31.75
C SER A 215 -24.44 -1.41 31.08
N HIS A 216 -25.25 -0.67 31.83
CA HIS A 216 -25.89 0.58 31.37
C HIS A 216 -24.93 1.78 31.14
N LEU A 217 -23.62 1.56 31.11
CA LEU A 217 -22.59 2.61 30.91
C LEU A 217 -22.09 2.72 29.46
N TYR A 218 -22.34 1.72 28.62
CA TYR A 218 -21.73 1.61 27.28
C TYR A 218 -22.72 1.07 26.25
N THR A 219 -23.72 1.84 25.85
CA THR A 219 -24.77 1.39 24.90
C THR A 219 -24.54 1.91 23.47
N SER A 220 -23.28 2.01 23.03
CA SER A 220 -22.98 2.50 21.69
C SER A 220 -22.92 1.38 20.67
N THR A 221 -23.59 1.59 19.54
CA THR A 221 -23.49 0.76 18.34
C THR A 221 -22.04 0.63 17.92
N ASN A 222 -21.50 -0.59 17.94
CA ASN A 222 -20.07 -0.80 17.72
C ASN A 222 -19.75 -2.07 16.91
N ILE A 223 -18.54 -2.07 16.36
CA ILE A 223 -17.88 -3.25 15.79
C ILE A 223 -16.47 -3.31 16.37
N ASN A 224 -16.12 -4.44 16.98
CA ASN A 224 -14.74 -4.73 17.38
C ASN A 224 -13.92 -5.10 16.14
N LEU A 225 -12.71 -4.56 16.01
CA LEU A 225 -11.84 -4.79 14.85
C LEU A 225 -11.46 -6.26 14.68
N SER A 226 -11.51 -7.08 15.74
CA SER A 226 -11.35 -8.54 15.63
C SER A 226 -12.47 -9.21 14.82
N GLN A 227 -13.69 -8.69 14.83
CA GLN A 227 -14.84 -9.25 14.11
C GLN A 227 -14.67 -9.16 12.59
N ILE A 228 -13.95 -8.15 12.11
CA ILE A 228 -13.57 -8.00 10.70
C ILE A 228 -12.16 -8.54 10.42
N GLY A 229 -11.50 -9.14 11.42
CA GLY A 229 -10.15 -9.68 11.33
C GLY A 229 -9.09 -8.62 11.06
N PHE A 230 -9.24 -7.41 11.62
CA PHE A 230 -8.33 -6.26 11.44
C PHE A 230 -7.53 -5.93 12.71
N ALA A 231 -7.81 -6.60 13.85
CA ALA A 231 -7.11 -6.36 15.11
C ALA A 231 -5.59 -6.60 14.99
N GLN A 232 -5.17 -7.70 14.33
CA GLN A 232 -3.75 -8.01 14.17
C GLN A 232 -3.04 -6.96 13.32
N GLU A 233 -3.64 -6.53 12.22
CA GLU A 233 -3.13 -5.49 11.34
C GLU A 233 -2.93 -4.18 12.11
N TYR A 234 -3.92 -3.79 12.92
CA TYR A 234 -3.81 -2.64 13.81
C TYR A 234 -2.64 -2.81 14.78
N GLU A 235 -2.52 -3.97 15.42
CA GLU A 235 -1.46 -4.22 16.41
C GLU A 235 -0.05 -4.10 15.82
N MET A 236 0.22 -4.69 14.65
CA MET A 236 1.59 -4.86 14.15
C MET A 236 2.33 -3.56 13.83
N VAL A 237 1.64 -2.50 13.41
CA VAL A 237 2.29 -1.23 13.02
C VAL A 237 1.66 -0.02 13.67
N VAL A 238 0.36 -0.03 13.94
CA VAL A 238 -0.27 1.11 14.63
C VAL A 238 0.27 1.19 16.05
N LEU A 239 0.46 0.06 16.74
CA LEU A 239 1.08 0.08 18.08
C LEU A 239 2.54 0.55 18.05
N SER A 240 3.33 0.24 17.02
CA SER A 240 4.70 0.77 16.95
C SER A 240 4.73 2.29 16.77
N LEU A 241 3.86 2.84 15.92
CA LEU A 241 3.74 4.29 15.74
C LEU A 241 3.19 4.97 17.00
N LYS A 242 2.23 4.34 17.69
CA LYS A 242 1.74 4.81 18.99
C LYS A 242 2.84 4.84 20.04
N LYS A 243 3.71 3.83 20.09
CA LYS A 243 4.83 3.79 21.04
C LYS A 243 5.75 5.01 20.84
N GLU A 244 6.14 5.27 19.60
CA GLU A 244 7.01 6.40 19.26
C GLU A 244 6.33 7.74 19.54
N LEU A 245 5.04 7.86 19.22
CA LEU A 245 4.25 9.04 19.55
C LEU A 245 4.15 9.27 21.06
N LEU A 246 3.82 8.26 21.85
CA LEU A 246 3.72 8.37 23.32
C LEU A 246 5.06 8.75 23.95
N ALA A 247 6.16 8.18 23.47
CA ALA A 247 7.49 8.57 23.91
C ALA A 247 7.79 10.06 23.59
N THR A 248 7.28 10.55 22.46
CA THR A 248 7.43 11.95 22.05
C THR A 248 6.61 12.89 22.92
N LEU A 249 5.33 12.56 23.18
CA LEU A 249 4.40 13.43 23.91
C LEU A 249 4.61 13.40 25.43
N TYR A 250 4.95 12.23 25.99
CA TYR A 250 4.98 12.02 27.44
C TYR A 250 6.40 11.71 27.95
N GLY A 251 7.38 12.54 27.56
CA GLY A 251 8.71 12.54 28.17
C GLY A 251 9.46 11.20 28.11
N GLY A 252 9.29 10.44 27.02
CA GLY A 252 9.96 9.17 26.81
C GLY A 252 9.24 7.97 27.44
N TYR A 253 7.93 8.04 27.69
CA TYR A 253 7.11 6.90 28.12
C TYR A 253 7.45 5.60 27.37
N ARG A 254 7.80 4.54 28.13
CA ARG A 254 8.34 3.28 27.57
C ARG A 254 7.41 2.08 27.64
N GLY A 255 6.17 2.28 28.09
CA GLY A 255 5.18 1.21 28.15
C GLY A 255 5.00 0.55 26.79
N VAL A 256 4.94 -0.78 26.75
CA VAL A 256 4.63 -1.49 25.51
C VAL A 256 3.14 -1.29 25.26
N PRO A 257 2.75 -0.62 24.15
CA PRO A 257 1.35 -0.39 23.89
C PRO A 257 0.65 -1.74 23.63
N GLN A 258 -0.40 -1.98 24.40
CA GLN A 258 -1.29 -3.14 24.27
C GLN A 258 -2.73 -2.62 24.23
N SER A 259 -3.57 -3.23 23.41
CA SER A 259 -4.97 -2.83 23.31
C SER A 259 -5.85 -4.07 23.36
N THR A 260 -6.53 -4.26 24.49
CA THR A 260 -7.56 -5.31 24.65
C THR A 260 -8.89 -4.90 24.05
N LEU A 261 -9.12 -3.59 23.91
CA LEU A 261 -10.34 -3.01 23.36
C LEU A 261 -10.00 -2.19 22.10
N LEU A 262 -10.37 -2.76 20.94
CA LEU A 262 -10.21 -2.15 19.63
C LEU A 262 -11.55 -2.19 18.90
N PHE A 263 -12.28 -1.09 18.91
CA PHE A 263 -13.62 -1.04 18.31
C PHE A 263 -13.88 0.32 17.67
N VAL A 264 -14.83 0.32 16.73
CA VAL A 264 -15.34 1.54 16.11
C VAL A 264 -16.77 1.74 16.55
N LEU A 265 -17.05 2.96 16.99
CA LEU A 265 -18.37 3.42 17.40
C LEU A 265 -19.06 4.12 16.24
N LYS A 266 -20.38 3.95 16.14
CA LYS A 266 -21.23 4.66 15.20
C LYS A 266 -22.30 5.45 15.94
N TYR A 267 -22.21 6.76 15.88
CA TYR A 267 -23.24 7.67 16.36
C TYR A 267 -24.22 7.94 15.21
N SER A 268 -25.53 7.80 15.46
CA SER A 268 -26.58 7.96 14.46
C SER A 268 -27.76 8.72 15.07
N PRO A 269 -28.27 9.81 14.47
CA PRO A 269 -29.28 10.68 15.08
C PRO A 269 -30.54 10.00 15.65
N ASN A 270 -30.86 8.79 15.18
CA ASN A 270 -32.06 8.04 15.55
C ASN A 270 -31.81 6.84 16.49
N THR A 271 -30.63 6.71 17.10
CA THR A 271 -30.36 5.69 18.13
C THR A 271 -30.52 6.30 19.52
N HIS A 272 -31.13 5.57 20.46
CA HIS A 272 -31.39 6.05 21.83
C HIS A 272 -30.11 6.35 22.65
N TYR A 273 -28.92 6.04 22.13
CA TYR A 273 -27.65 6.07 22.87
C TYR A 273 -26.51 6.78 22.12
N ASN A 274 -26.81 7.94 21.53
CA ASN A 274 -25.74 8.88 21.15
C ASN A 274 -25.08 9.57 22.34
N THR A 275 -25.46 9.23 23.56
CA THR A 275 -24.94 9.85 24.78
C THR A 275 -23.98 8.90 25.48
N PHE A 276 -22.68 9.18 25.37
CA PHE A 276 -21.75 8.74 26.39
C PHE A 276 -21.99 9.59 27.63
N LYS A 277 -22.30 8.94 28.76
CA LYS A 277 -22.22 9.61 30.05
C LYS A 277 -20.75 9.86 30.39
N TYR A 278 -20.48 10.86 31.21
CA TYR A 278 -19.16 11.06 31.78
C TYR A 278 -18.66 9.77 32.44
N HIS A 279 -17.49 9.30 32.04
CA HIS A 279 -16.86 8.08 32.53
C HIS A 279 -15.34 8.18 32.41
N LEU A 280 -14.65 7.25 33.07
CA LEU A 280 -13.23 7.01 32.86
C LEU A 280 -13.07 5.75 32.02
N ASP A 281 -12.15 5.78 31.07
CA ASP A 281 -11.73 4.57 30.37
C ASP A 281 -10.92 3.68 31.29
N GLY A 282 -11.11 2.37 31.19
CA GLY A 282 -10.26 1.37 31.85
C GLY A 282 -8.89 1.23 31.17
N ALA A 283 -8.17 2.33 30.97
CA ALA A 283 -6.91 2.39 30.24
C ALA A 283 -5.95 3.44 30.83
N THR A 284 -4.63 3.24 30.62
CA THR A 284 -3.62 4.26 30.97
C THR A 284 -3.68 5.49 30.06
N TYR A 285 -4.05 5.29 28.80
CA TYR A 285 -4.30 6.33 27.80
C TYR A 285 -5.30 5.80 26.77
N THR A 286 -6.03 6.70 26.12
CA THR A 286 -7.00 6.36 25.09
C THR A 286 -6.65 7.07 23.78
N PHE A 287 -6.69 6.33 22.67
CA PHE A 287 -6.63 6.91 21.33
C PHE A 287 -8.05 7.01 20.79
N ASN A 288 -8.58 8.24 20.70
CA ASN A 288 -9.84 8.51 20.03
C ASN A 288 -9.57 9.04 18.62
N ILE A 289 -10.06 8.34 17.60
CA ILE A 289 -9.78 8.64 16.19
C ILE A 289 -11.08 8.94 15.47
N ALA A 290 -11.25 10.20 15.07
CA ALA A 290 -12.36 10.59 14.21
C ALA A 290 -12.19 9.97 12.81
N LEU A 291 -13.23 9.26 12.34
CA LEU A 291 -13.22 8.62 11.02
C LEU A 291 -13.94 9.43 9.93
N ASN A 292 -14.70 10.46 10.30
CA ASN A 292 -15.40 11.33 9.35
C ASN A 292 -15.59 12.75 9.93
N HIS A 293 -16.17 13.63 9.11
CA HIS A 293 -16.45 15.03 9.44
C HIS A 293 -17.92 15.28 9.81
N ASN A 294 -18.73 14.24 9.98
CA ASN A 294 -20.18 14.41 10.15
C ASN A 294 -20.54 15.10 11.48
N PHE A 295 -19.63 15.05 12.47
CA PHE A 295 -19.79 15.66 13.79
C PHE A 295 -18.71 16.70 14.10
N THR A 296 -17.91 17.12 13.11
CA THR A 296 -17.03 18.28 13.27
C THR A 296 -17.85 19.55 13.07
N VAL A 297 -18.03 20.32 14.14
CA VAL A 297 -18.50 21.70 14.02
C VAL A 297 -17.41 22.45 13.24
N ARG A 298 -17.71 22.87 12.01
CA ARG A 298 -16.83 23.82 11.32
C ARG A 298 -16.93 25.14 12.08
N SER A 299 -15.88 25.49 12.82
CA SER A 299 -15.62 26.86 13.26
C SER A 299 -15.07 27.67 12.10
#